data_AF-R1EY74-F1
#
_entry.id   AF-R1EY74-F1
#
_cell.length_a   1.000
_cell.length_b   1.000
_cell.length_c   1.000
_cell.angle_alpha   90.00
_cell.angle_beta   90.00
_cell.angle_gamma   90.00
#
_symmetry.space_group_name_H-M   'P 1'
#
loop_
_entity.id
_entity.type
_entity.pdbx_description
1 polymer ?
#
loop_
_entity_poly.entity_id
_entity_poly.type
_entity_poly.pdbx_seq_one_letter_code
_entity_poly.pdbx_strand_id
1 'polypeptide(L)'
;MTLQLGLRDYVANQGNDFSGRSTIPPRLLPLPCTIIDREERIRAYWMTELLDSISTLGAGWNSTISPPPDVSAVLPCSDSIWAFPEHIINIWSIGEFHFSSAFSLCIILSTSELWHVHRFLQQSFDLRIYEQKSRFQAESQQIDERLTTWRAEFVAAVYRLINTEHAQEERAEMDPNIVLTNCILDCAVIILFQRLSPSPAGITAPCDPWPYATNRCIYAADDLSAKLRQASDAELRVANPNLLAAVFAAARFYLVYAKAVGAELPRNLRVLVRALRVCGERWELARRLGAVLQAAAAEHQVPVFMSSLPVQFFDPQFSSLEVGDAVVDAAGALEEVMGLGVLGGAGPEGAVGCEAHVD
;
A
#
# COMPACT_ATOMS: atom_id res chain seq x y z
N MET A 1 -29.11 27.01 14.86
CA MET A 1 -27.83 26.32 14.62
C MET A 1 -28.21 24.91 14.23
N THR A 2 -28.23 24.66 12.93
CA THR A 2 -28.56 23.36 12.35
C THR A 2 -27.33 22.46 12.49
N LEU A 3 -27.53 21.22 12.94
CA LEU A 3 -26.50 20.35 13.50
C LEU A 3 -26.56 19.02 12.76
N GLN A 4 -25.40 18.50 12.36
CA GLN A 4 -25.28 17.29 11.54
C GLN A 4 -24.58 16.16 12.31
N LEU A 5 -24.84 14.92 11.88
CA LEU A 5 -24.15 13.70 12.33
C LEU A 5 -22.68 13.66 11.83
N GLY A 6 -21.92 12.61 12.17
CA GLY A 6 -20.47 12.52 11.90
C GLY A 6 -20.10 12.57 10.40
N LEU A 7 -18.79 12.68 10.09
CA LEU A 7 -18.29 12.81 8.71
C LEU A 7 -18.77 11.69 7.75
N ARG A 8 -19.00 10.48 8.26
CA ARG A 8 -19.58 9.39 7.48
C ARG A 8 -21.01 9.70 7.02
N ASP A 9 -21.85 10.13 7.95
CA ASP A 9 -23.24 10.52 7.67
C ASP A 9 -23.29 11.77 6.78
N TYR A 10 -22.28 12.64 6.89
CA TYR A 10 -22.08 13.77 5.99
C TYR A 10 -21.93 13.32 4.54
N VAL A 11 -21.01 12.40 4.27
CA VAL A 11 -20.71 11.93 2.91
C VAL A 11 -21.84 11.04 2.35
N ALA A 12 -22.38 10.14 3.17
CA ALA A 12 -23.46 9.25 2.77
C ALA A 12 -24.72 10.01 2.32
N ASN A 13 -25.00 11.15 2.96
CA ASN A 13 -26.18 11.95 2.66
C ASN A 13 -25.90 13.20 1.82
N GLN A 14 -24.78 13.20 1.08
CA GLN A 14 -24.44 14.28 0.14
C GLN A 14 -24.32 15.67 0.78
N GLY A 15 -23.99 15.73 2.07
CA GLY A 15 -23.85 16.99 2.81
C GLY A 15 -25.18 17.69 3.15
N ASN A 16 -26.32 17.00 3.04
CA ASN A 16 -27.63 17.53 3.43
C ASN A 16 -27.77 17.64 4.97
N ASP A 17 -28.51 18.64 5.44
CA ASP A 17 -28.79 18.87 6.87
C ASP A 17 -29.88 17.92 7.38
N PHE A 18 -29.59 17.16 8.45
CA PHE A 18 -30.52 16.23 9.11
C PHE A 18 -30.93 16.71 10.50
N SER A 19 -31.20 17.99 10.66
CA SER A 19 -31.80 18.58 11.86
C SER A 19 -33.22 18.06 12.23
N GLY A 20 -33.66 16.93 11.65
CA GLY A 20 -34.82 16.17 12.09
C GLY A 20 -34.63 15.53 13.47
N ARG A 21 -35.75 15.22 14.15
CA ARG A 21 -35.78 14.70 15.53
C ARG A 21 -35.01 13.38 15.69
N SER A 22 -33.70 13.45 15.95
CA SER A 22 -32.88 12.32 16.40
C SER A 22 -33.16 12.00 17.87
N THR A 23 -33.34 10.72 18.20
CA THR A 23 -33.48 10.22 19.59
C THR A 23 -32.14 10.09 20.32
N ILE A 24 -31.03 10.25 19.61
CA ILE A 24 -29.66 10.22 20.15
C ILE A 24 -29.12 11.66 20.13
N PRO A 25 -28.48 12.17 21.21
CA PRO A 25 -27.82 13.45 21.16
C PRO A 25 -26.76 13.43 20.05
N PRO A 26 -26.84 14.31 19.04
CA PRO A 26 -25.92 14.23 17.91
C PRO A 26 -24.49 14.54 18.40
N ARG A 27 -23.51 13.76 17.94
CA ARG A 27 -22.09 14.12 18.10
C ARG A 27 -21.82 15.25 17.10
N LEU A 28 -21.75 16.48 17.62
CA LEU A 28 -22.01 17.72 16.86
C LEU A 28 -20.80 18.16 16.03
N LEU A 29 -20.91 18.12 14.70
CA LEU A 29 -20.12 18.99 13.82
C LEU A 29 -21.02 20.14 13.33
N PRO A 30 -20.53 21.40 13.30
CA PRO A 30 -21.30 22.51 12.74
C PRO A 30 -21.51 22.28 11.24
N LEU A 31 -22.67 22.65 10.66
CA LEU A 31 -22.82 22.57 9.20
C LEU A 31 -21.73 23.35 8.48
N PRO A 32 -21.27 22.88 7.29
CA PRO A 32 -20.27 23.60 6.54
C PRO A 32 -20.82 24.95 6.08
N CYS A 33 -20.06 26.01 6.35
CA CYS A 33 -20.48 27.38 5.99
C CYS A 33 -20.00 27.79 4.60
N THR A 34 -19.04 27.06 4.03
CA THR A 34 -18.47 27.33 2.70
C THR A 34 -18.36 26.03 1.90
N ILE A 35 -18.24 26.15 0.58
CA ILE A 35 -17.97 24.97 -0.26
C ILE A 35 -16.58 24.37 0.02
N ILE A 36 -15.61 25.21 0.38
CA ILE A 36 -14.27 24.76 0.77
C ILE A 36 -14.38 23.86 2.01
N ASP A 37 -15.06 24.32 3.06
CA ASP A 37 -15.30 23.54 4.29
C ASP A 37 -16.08 22.25 4.01
N ARG A 38 -17.03 22.27 3.06
CA ARG A 38 -17.72 21.05 2.59
C ARG A 38 -16.78 20.06 1.92
N GLU A 39 -15.97 20.51 0.97
CA GLU A 39 -15.03 19.65 0.23
C GLU A 39 -13.91 19.12 1.13
N GLU A 40 -13.37 19.94 2.03
CA GLU A 40 -12.36 19.52 3.01
C GLU A 40 -12.88 18.38 3.89
N ARG A 41 -14.14 18.45 4.33
CA ARG A 41 -14.77 17.38 5.12
C ARG A 41 -14.99 16.09 4.33
N ILE A 42 -15.39 16.20 3.06
CA ILE A 42 -15.54 15.05 2.15
C ILE A 42 -14.18 14.38 1.97
N ARG A 43 -13.16 15.16 1.62
CA ARG A 43 -11.79 14.67 1.46
C ARG A 43 -11.25 14.07 2.76
N ALA A 44 -11.46 14.71 3.91
CA ALA A 44 -11.02 14.21 5.21
C ALA A 44 -11.64 12.85 5.54
N TYR A 45 -12.97 12.69 5.33
CA TYR A 45 -13.64 11.40 5.48
C TYR A 45 -12.99 10.33 4.59
N TRP A 46 -12.86 10.60 3.30
CA TRP A 46 -12.32 9.62 2.38
C TRP A 46 -10.84 9.30 2.61
N MET A 47 -10.03 10.27 3.05
CA MET A 47 -8.66 10.01 3.47
C MET A 47 -8.59 9.04 4.64
N THR A 48 -9.52 9.13 5.59
CA THR A 48 -9.57 8.19 6.72
C THR A 48 -9.96 6.77 6.28
N GLU A 49 -10.99 6.63 5.45
CA GLU A 49 -11.42 5.32 4.93
C GLU A 49 -10.35 4.68 4.01
N LEU A 50 -9.72 5.49 3.16
CA LEU A 50 -8.62 5.06 2.30
C LEU A 50 -7.42 4.60 3.13
N LEU A 51 -7.04 5.36 4.16
CA LEU A 51 -5.93 5.00 5.04
C LEU A 51 -6.21 3.71 5.79
N ASP A 52 -7.40 3.56 6.39
CA ASP A 52 -7.78 2.34 7.11
C ASP A 52 -7.74 1.13 6.19
N SER A 53 -8.36 1.22 5.00
CA SER A 53 -8.40 0.10 4.06
C SER A 53 -7.04 -0.30 3.52
N ILE A 54 -6.19 0.65 3.13
CA ILE A 54 -4.87 0.32 2.58
C ILE A 54 -3.92 -0.18 3.67
N SER A 55 -3.90 0.47 4.84
CA SER A 55 -2.96 0.13 5.92
C SER A 55 -3.26 -1.21 6.58
N THR A 56 -4.51 -1.68 6.49
CA THR A 56 -4.92 -2.99 7.04
C THR A 56 -4.93 -4.10 5.99
N LEU A 57 -4.48 -3.84 4.75
CA LEU A 57 -4.52 -4.83 3.68
C LEU A 57 -3.64 -6.04 4.02
N GLY A 58 -4.27 -7.20 4.19
CA GLY A 58 -3.61 -8.43 4.63
C GLY A 58 -3.60 -8.64 6.14
N ALA A 59 -4.31 -7.84 6.93
CA ALA A 59 -4.51 -8.10 8.35
C ALA A 59 -5.39 -9.34 8.57
N GLY A 60 -4.94 -10.24 9.44
CA GLY A 60 -5.69 -11.45 9.82
C GLY A 60 -6.76 -11.24 10.91
N TRP A 61 -6.89 -10.03 11.45
CA TRP A 61 -7.89 -9.69 12.47
C TRP A 61 -9.15 -9.07 11.86
N ASN A 62 -10.24 -9.06 12.65
CA ASN A 62 -11.48 -8.41 12.27
C ASN A 62 -11.30 -6.88 12.29
N SER A 63 -10.84 -6.32 11.17
CA SER A 63 -10.98 -4.91 10.88
C SER A 63 -12.47 -4.66 10.68
N THR A 64 -13.07 -3.78 11.49
CA THR A 64 -14.47 -3.32 11.31
C THR A 64 -14.55 -2.45 10.07
N ILE A 65 -14.31 -3.04 8.90
CA ILE A 65 -14.32 -2.36 7.63
C ILE A 65 -15.77 -2.04 7.33
N SER A 66 -16.04 -0.76 7.14
CA SER A 66 -17.34 -0.30 6.70
C SER A 66 -17.73 -1.06 5.42
N PRO A 67 -18.96 -1.60 5.31
CA PRO A 67 -19.44 -2.08 4.03
C PRO A 67 -19.25 -0.98 2.97
N PRO A 68 -19.04 -1.37 1.70
CA PRO A 68 -18.77 -0.40 0.65
C PRO A 68 -19.83 0.68 0.68
N PRO A 69 -19.42 1.96 0.56
CA PRO A 69 -20.34 3.09 0.63
C PRO A 69 -21.42 2.95 -0.44
N ASP A 70 -22.63 3.46 -0.13
CA ASP A 70 -23.73 3.48 -1.09
C ASP A 70 -23.30 4.17 -2.39
N VAL A 71 -23.84 3.72 -3.53
CA VAL A 71 -23.55 4.25 -4.88
C VAL A 71 -23.81 5.76 -4.97
N SER A 72 -24.61 6.33 -4.06
CA SER A 72 -24.93 7.75 -3.96
C SER A 72 -23.95 8.60 -3.14
N ALA A 73 -22.91 7.99 -2.55
CA ALA A 73 -21.93 8.71 -1.74
C ALA A 73 -21.13 9.72 -2.58
N VAL A 74 -20.93 10.92 -2.05
CA VAL A 74 -20.25 12.00 -2.78
C VAL A 74 -18.74 11.77 -2.75
N LEU A 75 -18.15 11.66 -3.93
CA LEU A 75 -16.69 11.63 -4.11
C LEU A 75 -16.10 13.05 -4.16
N PRO A 76 -14.81 13.21 -3.82
CA PRO A 76 -14.11 14.49 -3.97
C PRO A 76 -14.15 15.02 -5.40
N CYS A 77 -14.08 16.34 -5.53
CA CYS A 77 -13.90 16.99 -6.83
C CYS A 77 -12.50 16.72 -7.42
N SER A 78 -12.26 17.07 -8.68
CA SER A 78 -10.93 16.93 -9.28
C SER A 78 -9.91 17.90 -8.72
N ASP A 79 -8.64 17.48 -8.74
CA ASP A 79 -7.56 18.26 -8.13
C ASP A 79 -7.33 19.57 -8.88
N SER A 80 -7.59 19.62 -10.18
CA SER A 80 -7.62 20.85 -10.99
C SER A 80 -8.68 21.85 -10.49
N ILE A 81 -9.86 21.36 -10.11
CA ILE A 81 -10.92 22.18 -9.53
C ILE A 81 -10.55 22.61 -8.11
N TRP A 82 -9.94 21.71 -7.34
CA TRP A 82 -9.52 21.98 -5.96
C TRP A 82 -8.37 22.98 -5.85
N ALA A 83 -7.42 22.95 -6.79
CA ALA A 83 -6.25 23.84 -6.82
C ALA A 83 -6.64 25.32 -7.00
N PHE A 84 -7.81 25.60 -7.57
CA PHE A 84 -8.32 26.95 -7.79
C PHE A 84 -9.71 27.13 -7.16
N PRO A 85 -9.81 27.29 -5.82
CA PRO A 85 -11.07 27.33 -5.09
C PRO A 85 -12.06 28.41 -5.57
N GLU A 86 -11.56 29.51 -6.14
CA GLU A 86 -12.40 30.55 -6.75
C GLU A 86 -13.25 30.05 -7.94
N HIS A 87 -12.83 28.98 -8.62
CA HIS A 87 -13.58 28.35 -9.71
C HIS A 87 -14.68 27.41 -9.21
N ILE A 88 -14.54 26.88 -7.98
CA ILE A 88 -15.55 26.04 -7.32
C ILE A 88 -16.86 26.84 -7.06
N ILE A 89 -16.74 28.15 -6.88
CA ILE A 89 -17.88 29.04 -6.61
C ILE A 89 -18.78 29.20 -7.84
N ASN A 90 -18.26 28.99 -9.05
CA ASN A 90 -18.97 29.29 -10.30
C ASN A 90 -19.53 28.08 -11.06
N ILE A 91 -19.28 26.84 -10.61
CA ILE A 91 -19.73 25.62 -11.31
C ILE A 91 -20.44 24.71 -10.33
N TRP A 92 -21.78 24.75 -10.32
CA TRP A 92 -22.60 23.80 -9.56
C TRP A 92 -23.56 23.05 -10.45
N SER A 93 -23.22 21.80 -10.71
CA SER A 93 -24.12 20.65 -10.92
C SER A 93 -23.27 19.39 -10.70
N ILE A 94 -23.12 18.98 -9.44
CA ILE A 94 -22.35 17.80 -9.03
C ILE A 94 -23.31 16.61 -9.10
N GLY A 95 -23.08 15.69 -10.04
CA GLY A 95 -23.95 14.52 -10.17
C GLY A 95 -23.65 13.50 -11.25
N GLU A 96 -22.54 13.59 -12.01
CA GLU A 96 -22.24 12.59 -13.03
C GLU A 96 -20.78 12.11 -12.99
N PHE A 97 -20.63 10.78 -13.09
CA PHE A 97 -19.37 9.99 -13.09
C PHE A 97 -18.36 10.37 -14.18
N HIS A 98 -18.57 11.45 -14.92
CA HIS A 98 -17.69 11.90 -16.01
C HIS A 98 -16.40 12.59 -15.52
N PHE A 99 -16.28 12.93 -14.23
CA PHE A 99 -15.19 13.74 -13.65
C PHE A 99 -14.40 13.05 -12.52
N SER A 100 -14.34 11.71 -12.49
CA SER A 100 -13.57 11.00 -11.45
C SER A 100 -12.09 11.35 -11.50
N SER A 101 -11.62 12.06 -10.48
CA SER A 101 -10.22 12.43 -10.29
C SER A 101 -9.33 11.25 -9.96
N ALA A 102 -8.01 11.42 -10.07
CA ALA A 102 -7.04 10.40 -9.66
C ALA A 102 -7.23 9.99 -8.19
N PHE A 103 -7.52 10.96 -7.32
CA PHE A 103 -7.83 10.70 -5.91
C PHE A 103 -9.13 9.90 -5.74
N SER A 104 -10.20 10.25 -6.47
CA SER A 104 -11.47 9.52 -6.45
C SER A 104 -11.32 8.08 -6.94
N LEU A 105 -10.50 7.82 -7.96
CA LEU A 105 -10.18 6.45 -8.40
C LEU A 105 -9.45 5.65 -7.31
N CYS A 106 -8.53 6.29 -6.57
CA CYS A 106 -7.84 5.67 -5.45
C CYS A 106 -8.81 5.33 -4.29
N ILE A 107 -9.77 6.21 -4.02
CA ILE A 107 -10.85 5.98 -3.04
C ILE A 107 -11.72 4.80 -3.46
N ILE A 108 -12.13 4.74 -4.73
CA ILE A 108 -12.95 3.64 -5.25
C ILE A 108 -12.22 2.31 -5.06
N LEU A 109 -10.96 2.18 -5.50
CA LEU A 109 -10.16 0.98 -5.25
C LEU A 109 -10.19 0.59 -3.76
N SER A 110 -9.88 1.55 -2.90
CA SER A 110 -9.69 1.32 -1.48
C SER A 110 -10.97 0.91 -0.77
N THR A 111 -12.12 1.46 -1.18
CA THR A 111 -13.38 1.28 -0.45
C THR A 111 -14.32 0.25 -1.07
N SER A 112 -14.30 0.08 -2.39
CA SER A 112 -15.14 -0.91 -3.08
C SER A 112 -14.42 -2.22 -3.34
N GLU A 113 -13.23 -2.17 -3.93
CA GLU A 113 -12.56 -3.37 -4.43
C GLU A 113 -11.77 -4.08 -3.33
N LEU A 114 -10.99 -3.34 -2.55
CA LEU A 114 -10.25 -3.93 -1.42
C LEU A 114 -11.18 -4.50 -0.36
N TRP A 115 -12.43 -4.02 -0.25
CA TRP A 115 -13.42 -4.59 0.66
C TRP A 115 -13.62 -6.10 0.41
N HIS A 116 -13.69 -6.52 -0.85
CA HIS A 116 -13.84 -7.94 -1.19
C HIS A 116 -12.60 -8.75 -0.80
N VAL A 117 -11.41 -8.18 -1.00
CA VAL A 117 -10.14 -8.79 -0.61
C VAL A 117 -10.07 -8.96 0.91
N HIS A 118 -10.33 -7.89 1.67
CA HIS A 118 -10.35 -7.91 3.12
C HIS A 118 -11.34 -8.93 3.67
N ARG A 119 -12.58 -8.90 3.19
CA ARG A 119 -13.63 -9.82 3.61
C ARG A 119 -13.23 -11.27 3.38
N PHE A 120 -12.56 -11.56 2.26
CA PHE A 120 -12.09 -12.90 1.95
C PHE A 120 -10.92 -13.32 2.87
N LEU A 121 -9.94 -12.45 3.08
CA LEU A 121 -8.76 -12.75 3.90
C LEU A 121 -9.09 -12.95 5.39
N GLN A 122 -10.19 -12.36 5.87
CA GLN A 122 -10.71 -12.58 7.23
C GLN A 122 -11.38 -13.94 7.42
N GLN A 123 -11.67 -14.68 6.34
CA GLN A 123 -12.27 -16.00 6.44
C GLN A 123 -11.22 -17.05 6.86
N SER A 124 -11.59 -17.89 7.82
CA SER A 124 -10.77 -19.01 8.24
C SER A 124 -10.96 -20.21 7.30
N PHE A 125 -9.94 -20.54 6.52
CA PHE A 125 -9.90 -21.75 5.69
C PHE A 125 -8.78 -22.69 6.17
N ASP A 126 -9.09 -23.98 6.32
CA ASP A 126 -8.09 -25.04 6.44
C ASP A 126 -7.75 -25.60 5.05
N LEU A 127 -6.63 -25.14 4.49
CA LEU A 127 -6.17 -25.51 3.16
C LEU A 127 -5.72 -26.97 3.03
N ARG A 128 -5.64 -27.71 4.14
CA ARG A 128 -5.37 -29.16 4.14
C ARG A 128 -6.60 -29.95 3.71
N ILE A 129 -7.79 -29.39 3.89
CA ILE A 129 -9.06 -30.00 3.52
C ILE A 129 -9.37 -29.67 2.06
N TYR A 130 -9.49 -30.69 1.22
CA TYR A 130 -9.70 -30.53 -0.23
C TYR A 130 -10.89 -29.63 -0.59
N GLU A 131 -12.03 -29.81 0.07
CA GLU A 131 -13.24 -29.02 -0.18
C GLU A 131 -13.04 -27.54 0.17
N GLN A 132 -12.41 -27.24 1.31
CA GLN A 132 -12.12 -25.87 1.72
C GLN A 132 -11.05 -25.23 0.82
N LYS A 133 -10.03 -25.99 0.42
CA LYS A 133 -9.02 -25.55 -0.56
C LYS A 133 -9.65 -25.20 -1.91
N SER A 134 -10.52 -26.08 -2.43
CA SER A 134 -11.24 -25.86 -3.70
C SER A 134 -12.11 -24.60 -3.63
N ARG A 135 -12.82 -24.41 -2.52
CA ARG A 135 -13.63 -23.21 -2.28
C ARG A 135 -12.77 -21.94 -2.18
N PHE A 136 -11.66 -21.98 -1.44
CA PHE A 136 -10.70 -20.88 -1.36
C PHE A 136 -10.20 -20.49 -2.75
N GLN A 137 -9.82 -21.47 -3.58
CA GLN A 137 -9.34 -21.23 -4.95
C GLN A 137 -10.41 -20.61 -5.83
N ALA A 138 -11.65 -21.11 -5.78
CA ALA A 138 -12.76 -20.57 -6.55
C ALA A 138 -13.12 -19.12 -6.13
N GLU A 139 -13.25 -18.85 -4.83
CA GLU A 139 -13.57 -17.51 -4.32
C GLU A 139 -12.44 -16.50 -4.58
N SER A 140 -11.17 -16.89 -4.38
CA SER A 140 -10.02 -16.02 -4.68
C SER A 140 -9.89 -15.74 -6.18
N GLN A 141 -10.17 -16.72 -7.05
CA GLN A 141 -10.18 -16.50 -8.50
C GLN A 141 -11.28 -15.51 -8.91
N GLN A 142 -12.49 -15.60 -8.33
CA GLN A 142 -13.56 -14.65 -8.61
C GLN A 142 -13.17 -13.21 -8.23
N ILE A 143 -12.45 -13.05 -7.10
CA ILE A 143 -11.94 -11.75 -6.68
C ILE A 143 -10.87 -11.25 -7.66
N ASP A 144 -9.94 -12.09 -8.12
CA ASP A 144 -8.92 -11.71 -9.11
C ASP A 144 -9.52 -11.29 -10.46
N GLU A 145 -10.54 -12.00 -10.95
CA GLU A 145 -11.28 -11.64 -12.16
C GLU A 145 -11.93 -10.26 -12.03
N ARG A 146 -12.49 -9.97 -10.83
CA ARG A 146 -13.04 -8.65 -10.51
C ARG A 146 -11.96 -7.56 -10.49
N LEU A 147 -10.84 -7.79 -9.80
CA LEU A 147 -9.72 -6.85 -9.76
C LEU A 147 -9.13 -6.60 -11.16
N THR A 148 -9.09 -7.63 -12.01
CA THR A 148 -8.65 -7.54 -13.40
C THR A 148 -9.60 -6.70 -14.24
N THR A 149 -10.91 -6.91 -14.09
CA THR A 149 -11.94 -6.10 -14.75
C THR A 149 -11.85 -4.65 -14.32
N TRP A 150 -11.74 -4.41 -13.01
CA TRP A 150 -11.58 -3.07 -12.45
C TRP A 150 -10.30 -2.38 -12.96
N ARG A 151 -9.19 -3.12 -13.10
CA ARG A 151 -7.95 -2.58 -13.70
C ARG A 151 -8.17 -2.04 -15.10
N ALA A 152 -8.89 -2.77 -15.94
CA ALA A 152 -9.16 -2.35 -17.31
C ALA A 152 -10.00 -1.06 -17.35
N GLU A 153 -11.01 -0.97 -16.48
CA GLU A 153 -11.83 0.23 -16.32
C GLU A 153 -11.03 1.40 -15.78
N PHE A 154 -10.17 1.16 -14.78
CA PHE A 154 -9.27 2.16 -14.21
C PHE A 154 -8.31 2.73 -15.25
N VAL A 155 -7.66 1.88 -16.07
CA VAL A 155 -6.79 2.34 -17.16
C VAL A 155 -7.56 3.21 -18.15
N ALA A 156 -8.77 2.81 -18.54
CA ALA A 156 -9.62 3.60 -19.42
C ALA A 156 -10.04 4.93 -18.78
N ALA A 157 -10.31 4.95 -17.47
CA ALA A 157 -10.65 6.15 -16.73
C ALA A 157 -9.47 7.12 -16.61
N VAL A 158 -8.28 6.62 -16.29
CA VAL A 158 -7.03 7.41 -16.26
C VAL A 158 -6.73 8.01 -17.62
N TYR A 159 -6.87 7.23 -18.69
CA TYR A 159 -6.66 7.74 -20.04
C TYR A 159 -7.61 8.89 -20.38
N ARG A 160 -8.90 8.78 -20.00
CA ARG A 160 -9.86 9.87 -20.17
C ARG A 160 -9.45 11.10 -19.34
N LEU A 161 -9.14 10.91 -18.07
CA LEU A 161 -8.74 11.97 -17.13
C LEU A 161 -7.54 12.77 -17.64
N ILE A 162 -6.49 12.09 -18.10
CA ILE A 162 -5.28 12.74 -18.62
C ILE A 162 -5.62 13.58 -19.85
N ASN A 163 -6.40 13.04 -20.78
CA ASN A 163 -6.77 13.75 -22.00
C ASN A 163 -7.73 14.93 -21.75
N THR A 164 -8.54 14.91 -20.69
CA THR A 164 -9.49 15.98 -20.40
C THR A 164 -8.91 17.08 -19.53
N GLU A 165 -8.17 16.71 -18.48
CA GLU A 165 -7.72 17.66 -17.44
C GLU A 165 -6.23 17.99 -17.51
N HIS A 166 -5.41 17.10 -18.06
CA HIS A 166 -3.94 17.20 -18.01
C HIS A 166 -3.29 17.08 -19.39
N ALA A 167 -4.00 17.47 -20.46
CA ALA A 167 -3.54 17.30 -21.84
C ALA A 167 -2.22 18.02 -22.16
N GLN A 168 -1.83 18.99 -21.33
CA GLN A 168 -0.60 19.78 -21.46
C GLN A 168 0.52 19.30 -20.52
N GLU A 169 0.25 18.34 -19.62
CA GLU A 169 1.25 17.81 -18.70
C GLU A 169 1.93 16.57 -19.29
N GLU A 170 3.25 16.63 -19.44
CA GLU A 170 4.03 15.56 -20.08
C GLU A 170 4.08 14.24 -19.29
N ARG A 171 3.73 14.23 -17.99
CA ARG A 171 3.83 13.05 -17.10
C ARG A 171 2.59 12.86 -16.22
N ALA A 172 1.41 13.19 -16.73
CA ALA A 172 0.15 13.09 -15.99
C ALA A 172 -0.15 11.66 -15.50
N GLU A 173 0.35 10.62 -16.17
CA GLU A 173 0.21 9.21 -15.76
C GLU A 173 1.01 8.84 -14.50
N MET A 174 1.90 9.74 -14.07
CA MET A 174 2.73 9.62 -12.88
C MET A 174 2.18 10.41 -11.69
N ASP A 175 0.93 10.89 -11.78
CA ASP A 175 0.19 11.41 -10.64
C ASP A 175 0.33 10.47 -9.43
N PRO A 176 0.62 10.98 -8.22
CA PRO A 176 0.87 10.16 -7.03
C PRO A 176 -0.28 9.20 -6.69
N ASN A 177 -1.54 9.61 -6.89
CA ASN A 177 -2.70 8.76 -6.64
C ASN A 177 -2.84 7.68 -7.71
N ILE A 178 -2.52 7.97 -8.98
CA ILE A 178 -2.48 6.95 -10.04
C ILE A 178 -1.40 5.91 -9.74
N VAL A 179 -0.18 6.35 -9.38
CA VAL A 179 0.93 5.45 -9.04
C VAL A 179 0.57 4.60 -7.83
N LEU A 180 0.04 5.21 -6.77
CA LEU A 180 -0.40 4.50 -5.57
C LEU A 180 -1.47 3.45 -5.91
N THR A 181 -2.49 3.83 -6.67
CA THR A 181 -3.60 2.95 -7.06
C THR A 181 -3.10 1.71 -7.81
N ASN A 182 -2.20 1.87 -8.79
CA ASN A 182 -1.60 0.74 -9.48
C ASN A 182 -0.86 -0.20 -8.50
N CYS A 183 0.01 0.37 -7.66
CA CYS A 183 0.83 -0.43 -6.75
C CYS A 183 0.00 -1.14 -5.66
N ILE A 184 -1.06 -0.50 -5.14
CA ILE A 184 -1.96 -1.12 -4.16
C ILE A 184 -2.78 -2.24 -4.81
N LEU A 185 -3.22 -2.07 -6.06
CA LEU A 185 -3.94 -3.12 -6.78
C LEU A 185 -3.04 -4.36 -7.01
N ASP A 186 -1.78 -4.16 -7.40
CA ASP A 186 -0.80 -5.25 -7.51
C ASP A 186 -0.51 -5.90 -6.15
N CYS A 187 -0.38 -5.10 -5.09
CA CYS A 187 -0.19 -5.58 -3.72
C CYS A 187 -1.37 -6.46 -3.27
N ALA A 188 -2.60 -6.07 -3.57
CA ALA A 188 -3.80 -6.84 -3.24
C ALA A 188 -3.79 -8.23 -3.89
N VAL A 189 -3.37 -8.33 -5.15
CA VAL A 189 -3.21 -9.62 -5.85
C VAL A 189 -2.14 -10.48 -5.17
N ILE A 190 -1.00 -9.90 -4.80
CA ILE A 190 0.07 -10.62 -4.09
C ILE A 190 -0.43 -11.15 -2.76
N ILE A 191 -1.09 -10.32 -1.95
CA ILE A 191 -1.58 -10.72 -0.63
C ILE A 191 -2.67 -11.79 -0.74
N LEU A 192 -3.53 -11.73 -1.77
CA LEU A 192 -4.58 -12.71 -2.03
C LEU A 192 -4.01 -14.12 -2.28
N PHE A 193 -2.86 -14.19 -2.98
CA PHE A 193 -2.36 -15.45 -3.53
C PHE A 193 -1.02 -15.95 -2.95
N GLN A 194 -0.26 -15.12 -2.24
CA GLN A 194 1.07 -15.50 -1.74
C GLN A 194 1.05 -16.79 -0.92
N ARG A 195 0.00 -17.03 -0.13
CA ARG A 195 -0.15 -18.22 0.73
C ARG A 195 -0.24 -19.54 -0.06
N LEU A 196 -0.55 -19.47 -1.35
CA LEU A 196 -0.63 -20.61 -2.27
C LEU A 196 0.61 -20.72 -3.18
N SER A 197 1.63 -19.91 -2.93
CA SER A 197 2.91 -19.98 -3.64
C SER A 197 3.87 -20.96 -2.96
N PRO A 198 4.93 -21.42 -3.63
CA PRO A 198 5.93 -22.31 -3.04
C PRO A 198 6.59 -21.71 -1.79
N SER A 199 6.73 -22.51 -0.74
CA SER A 199 7.46 -22.14 0.48
C SER A 199 8.91 -22.64 0.46
N PRO A 200 9.87 -21.87 1.00
CA PRO A 200 11.24 -22.32 1.18
C PRO A 200 11.39 -23.58 2.04
N ALA A 201 12.47 -24.33 1.80
CA ALA A 201 12.84 -25.45 2.64
C ALA A 201 13.03 -25.00 4.10
N GLY A 202 12.38 -25.72 5.03
CA GLY A 202 12.34 -25.36 6.46
C GLY A 202 11.05 -24.67 6.90
N ILE A 203 10.16 -24.31 5.96
CA ILE A 203 8.84 -23.75 6.25
C ILE A 203 7.74 -24.76 5.89
N THR A 204 6.82 -24.98 6.82
CA THR A 204 5.71 -25.91 6.63
C THR A 204 4.61 -25.25 5.79
N ALA A 205 4.47 -25.67 4.54
CA ALA A 205 3.36 -25.26 3.68
C ALA A 205 2.06 -26.00 4.06
N PRO A 206 0.90 -25.32 4.12
CA PRO A 206 -0.36 -25.94 4.48
C PRO A 206 -0.97 -26.77 3.35
N CYS A 207 -0.60 -26.50 2.10
CA CYS A 207 -1.08 -27.21 0.91
C CYS A 207 -0.08 -27.12 -0.24
N ASP A 208 -0.26 -27.96 -1.26
CA ASP A 208 0.54 -27.89 -2.48
C ASP A 208 0.38 -26.53 -3.17
N PRO A 209 1.49 -25.97 -3.72
CA PRO A 209 1.48 -24.71 -4.44
C PRO A 209 0.51 -24.74 -5.62
N TRP A 210 -0.15 -23.61 -5.86
CA TRP A 210 -1.03 -23.44 -7.00
C TRP A 210 -0.33 -22.61 -8.08
N PRO A 211 -0.07 -23.16 -9.28
CA PRO A 211 0.63 -22.44 -10.35
C PRO A 211 -0.07 -21.15 -10.78
N TYR A 212 -1.41 -21.13 -10.78
CA TYR A 212 -2.19 -19.93 -11.10
C TYR A 212 -1.88 -18.79 -10.11
N ALA A 213 -2.00 -19.04 -8.80
CA ALA A 213 -1.66 -18.08 -7.75
C ALA A 213 -0.22 -17.58 -7.87
N THR A 214 0.72 -18.52 -8.07
CA THR A 214 2.15 -18.21 -8.21
C THR A 214 2.39 -17.27 -9.39
N ASN A 215 1.83 -17.58 -10.57
CA ASN A 215 1.97 -16.76 -11.76
C ASN A 215 1.33 -15.38 -11.58
N ARG A 216 0.15 -15.30 -10.95
CA ARG A 216 -0.51 -14.01 -10.68
C ARG A 216 0.32 -13.13 -9.76
N CYS A 217 0.93 -13.68 -8.71
CA CYS A 217 1.85 -12.93 -7.85
C CYS A 217 3.11 -12.45 -8.59
N ILE A 218 3.70 -13.29 -9.45
CA ILE A 218 4.86 -12.89 -10.27
C ILE A 218 4.49 -11.73 -11.20
N TYR A 219 3.37 -11.83 -11.92
CA TYR A 219 2.90 -10.76 -12.80
C TYR A 219 2.61 -9.47 -12.04
N ALA A 220 1.94 -9.55 -10.88
CA ALA A 220 1.67 -8.38 -10.04
C ALA A 220 2.98 -7.72 -9.54
N ALA A 221 3.97 -8.52 -9.14
CA ALA A 221 5.27 -7.98 -8.73
C ALA A 221 6.05 -7.34 -9.90
N ASP A 222 5.94 -7.92 -11.11
CA ASP A 222 6.53 -7.38 -12.34
C ASP A 222 5.87 -6.06 -12.75
N ASP A 223 4.54 -5.98 -12.72
CA ASP A 223 3.75 -4.79 -13.05
C ASP A 223 4.05 -3.65 -12.06
N LEU A 224 4.08 -3.95 -10.76
CA LEU A 224 4.46 -2.99 -9.72
C LEU A 224 5.88 -2.46 -9.95
N SER A 225 6.82 -3.36 -10.24
CA SER A 225 8.21 -2.99 -10.55
C SER A 225 8.30 -2.14 -11.83
N ALA A 226 7.49 -2.44 -12.84
CA ALA A 226 7.44 -1.69 -14.10
C ALA A 226 6.86 -0.28 -13.91
N LYS A 227 5.85 -0.11 -13.05
CA LYS A 227 5.30 1.21 -12.70
C LYS A 227 6.32 2.05 -11.92
N LEU A 228 6.99 1.46 -10.93
CA LEU A 228 8.02 2.16 -10.15
C LEU A 228 9.28 2.48 -10.94
N ARG A 229 9.61 1.70 -11.98
CA ARG A 229 10.73 2.01 -12.88
C ARG A 229 10.52 3.34 -13.62
N GLN A 230 9.26 3.69 -13.91
CA GLN A 230 8.90 4.94 -14.59
C GLN A 230 8.93 6.15 -13.64
N ALA A 231 8.94 5.93 -12.33
CA ALA A 231 9.02 6.99 -11.33
C ALA A 231 10.43 7.56 -11.22
N SER A 232 10.52 8.88 -11.19
CA SER A 232 11.73 9.64 -10.91
C SER A 232 12.05 9.59 -9.41
N ASP A 233 13.31 9.86 -9.05
CA ASP A 233 13.69 9.93 -7.64
C ASP A 233 12.96 11.08 -6.89
N ALA A 234 12.62 12.16 -7.60
CA ALA A 234 11.87 13.28 -7.03
C ALA A 234 10.44 12.87 -6.63
N GLU A 235 9.74 12.15 -7.50
CA GLU A 235 8.38 11.63 -7.24
C GLU A 235 8.38 10.63 -6.10
N LEU A 236 9.36 9.72 -6.07
CA LEU A 236 9.47 8.71 -5.01
C LEU A 236 9.77 9.34 -3.65
N ARG A 237 10.58 10.40 -3.57
CA ARG A 237 10.88 11.10 -2.31
C ARG A 237 9.62 11.69 -1.66
N VAL A 238 8.65 12.12 -2.46
CA VAL A 238 7.39 12.69 -1.96
C VAL A 238 6.23 11.69 -1.94
N ALA A 239 6.48 10.43 -2.29
CA ALA A 239 5.45 9.40 -2.41
C ALA A 239 4.70 9.17 -1.08
N ASN A 240 3.46 8.74 -1.23
CA ASN A 240 2.58 8.36 -0.12
C ASN A 240 3.21 7.19 0.67
N PRO A 241 3.27 7.24 2.01
CA PRO A 241 3.86 6.17 2.83
C PRO A 241 3.17 4.81 2.65
N ASN A 242 1.90 4.78 2.21
CA ASN A 242 1.21 3.53 1.90
C ASN A 242 1.83 2.78 0.71
N LEU A 243 2.58 3.47 -0.16
CA LEU A 243 3.33 2.84 -1.23
C LEU A 243 4.38 1.85 -0.70
N LEU A 244 4.96 2.14 0.47
CA LEU A 244 6.06 1.38 1.06
C LEU A 244 5.66 -0.07 1.33
N ALA A 245 4.45 -0.29 1.85
CA ALA A 245 3.92 -1.62 2.14
C ALA A 245 3.77 -2.46 0.86
N ALA A 246 3.30 -1.84 -0.24
CA ALA A 246 3.17 -2.50 -1.52
C ALA A 246 4.54 -2.86 -2.13
N VAL A 247 5.51 -1.94 -2.11
CA VAL A 247 6.87 -2.20 -2.59
C VAL A 247 7.52 -3.33 -1.79
N PHE A 248 7.36 -3.31 -0.47
CA PHE A 248 7.90 -4.34 0.41
C PHE A 248 7.25 -5.70 0.18
N ALA A 249 5.92 -5.77 0.04
CA ALA A 249 5.20 -7.02 -0.26
C ALA A 249 5.71 -7.67 -1.55
N ALA A 250 5.86 -6.90 -2.63
CA ALA A 250 6.40 -7.41 -3.90
C ALA A 250 7.86 -7.86 -3.80
N ALA A 251 8.72 -7.08 -3.12
CA ALA A 251 10.13 -7.42 -2.96
C ALA A 251 10.31 -8.68 -2.10
N ARG A 252 9.57 -8.77 -0.97
CA ARG A 252 9.53 -9.95 -0.12
C ARG A 252 9.06 -11.17 -0.90
N PHE A 253 7.98 -11.04 -1.68
CA PHE A 253 7.49 -12.13 -2.52
C PHE A 253 8.58 -12.67 -3.47
N TYR A 254 9.30 -11.80 -4.19
CA TYR A 254 10.40 -12.25 -5.06
C TYR A 254 11.48 -13.01 -4.31
N LEU A 255 11.90 -12.52 -3.14
CA LEU A 255 12.95 -13.15 -2.32
C LEU A 255 12.52 -14.53 -1.85
N VAL A 256 11.31 -14.63 -1.30
CA VAL A 256 10.73 -15.88 -0.79
C VAL A 256 10.53 -16.88 -1.93
N TYR A 257 9.92 -16.43 -3.04
CA TYR A 257 9.67 -17.25 -4.21
C TYR A 257 10.98 -17.81 -4.79
N ALA A 258 11.96 -16.94 -5.07
CA ALA A 258 13.23 -17.36 -5.64
C ALA A 258 13.96 -18.35 -4.72
N LYS A 259 13.87 -18.18 -3.39
CA LYS A 259 14.48 -19.10 -2.43
C LYS A 259 13.75 -20.45 -2.42
N ALA A 260 12.42 -20.44 -2.52
CA ALA A 260 11.60 -21.65 -2.56
C ALA A 260 11.88 -22.52 -3.79
N VAL A 261 12.07 -21.90 -4.96
CA VAL A 261 12.35 -22.63 -6.21
C VAL A 261 13.84 -22.80 -6.50
N GLY A 262 14.73 -22.26 -5.66
CA GLY A 262 16.17 -22.27 -5.89
C GLY A 262 16.61 -21.49 -7.14
N ALA A 263 15.86 -20.46 -7.53
CA ALA A 263 16.15 -19.64 -8.70
C ALA A 263 17.02 -18.42 -8.34
N GLU A 264 17.60 -17.81 -9.38
CA GLU A 264 18.28 -16.51 -9.25
C GLU A 264 17.28 -15.40 -8.92
N LEU A 265 17.76 -14.37 -8.22
CA LEU A 265 16.93 -13.21 -7.89
C LEU A 265 16.53 -12.42 -9.15
N PRO A 266 15.23 -12.09 -9.31
CA PRO A 266 14.78 -11.27 -10.43
C PRO A 266 15.46 -9.91 -10.47
N ARG A 267 15.83 -9.44 -11.66
CA ARG A 267 16.43 -8.10 -11.85
C ARG A 267 15.52 -6.97 -11.36
N ASN A 268 14.20 -7.19 -11.43
CA ASN A 268 13.17 -6.26 -10.98
C ASN A 268 13.26 -5.95 -9.49
N LEU A 269 13.78 -6.87 -8.66
CA LEU A 269 14.00 -6.63 -7.22
C LEU A 269 14.84 -5.37 -6.96
N ARG A 270 15.83 -5.10 -7.82
CA ARG A 270 16.69 -3.90 -7.70
C ARG A 270 15.90 -2.60 -7.82
N VAL A 271 14.83 -2.58 -8.61
CA VAL A 271 13.95 -1.41 -8.77
C VAL A 271 13.19 -1.16 -7.46
N LEU A 272 12.66 -2.21 -6.84
CA LEU A 272 11.92 -2.12 -5.59
C LEU A 272 12.82 -1.67 -4.43
N VAL A 273 14.03 -2.23 -4.32
CA VAL A 273 15.02 -1.81 -3.32
C VAL A 273 15.47 -0.36 -3.55
N ARG A 274 15.68 0.06 -4.81
CA ARG A 274 15.99 1.47 -5.14
C ARG A 274 14.83 2.39 -4.74
N ALA A 275 13.59 2.00 -5.01
CA ALA A 275 12.43 2.81 -4.64
C ALA A 275 12.35 3.02 -3.12
N LEU A 276 12.48 1.95 -2.32
CA LEU A 276 12.51 2.07 -0.86
C LEU A 276 13.68 2.90 -0.34
N ARG A 277 14.87 2.77 -0.94
CA ARG A 277 16.04 3.60 -0.60
C ARG A 277 15.75 5.09 -0.81
N VAL A 278 15.16 5.46 -1.94
CA VAL A 278 14.83 6.86 -2.25
C VAL A 278 13.72 7.38 -1.33
N CYS A 279 12.68 6.60 -1.11
CA CYS A 279 11.65 6.93 -0.13
C CYS A 279 12.22 7.07 1.29
N GLY A 280 13.29 6.33 1.61
CA GLY A 280 14.02 6.35 2.89
C GLY A 280 14.70 7.67 3.24
N GLU A 281 14.84 8.58 2.27
CA GLU A 281 15.29 9.96 2.51
C GLU A 281 14.26 10.77 3.30
N ARG A 282 12.97 10.43 3.17
CA ARG A 282 11.86 11.08 3.89
C ARG A 282 11.27 10.18 4.98
N TRP A 283 11.09 8.90 4.69
CA TRP A 283 10.36 7.96 5.53
C TRP A 283 11.30 6.98 6.21
N GLU A 284 11.42 7.06 7.54
CA GLU A 284 12.25 6.14 8.33
C GLU A 284 11.90 4.67 8.10
N LEU A 285 10.60 4.36 8.03
CA LEU A 285 10.11 3.02 7.74
C LEU A 285 10.68 2.46 6.43
N ALA A 286 10.77 3.29 5.38
CA ALA A 286 11.30 2.84 4.09
C ALA A 286 12.77 2.44 4.17
N ARG A 287 13.56 3.13 5.01
CA ARG A 287 14.96 2.79 5.25
C ARG A 287 15.09 1.43 5.92
N ARG A 288 14.30 1.18 6.97
CA ARG A 288 14.27 -0.09 7.70
C ARG A 288 13.85 -1.26 6.81
N LEU A 289 12.76 -1.08 6.05
CA LEU A 289 12.29 -2.09 5.08
C LEU A 289 13.35 -2.35 4.00
N GLY A 290 14.02 -1.30 3.52
CA GLY A 290 15.12 -1.40 2.56
C GLY A 290 16.31 -2.21 3.10
N ALA A 291 16.73 -1.96 4.35
CA ALA A 291 17.83 -2.68 5.00
C ALA A 291 17.53 -4.18 5.11
N VAL A 292 16.31 -4.55 5.54
CA VAL A 292 15.89 -5.96 5.62
C VAL A 292 15.89 -6.63 4.26
N LEU A 293 15.37 -5.97 3.22
CA LEU A 293 15.37 -6.54 1.86
C LEU A 293 16.79 -6.72 1.31
N GLN A 294 17.71 -5.81 1.63
CA GLN A 294 19.12 -5.93 1.26
C GLN A 294 19.80 -7.11 1.97
N ALA A 295 19.56 -7.27 3.28
CA ALA A 295 20.04 -8.42 4.04
C ALA A 295 19.48 -9.74 3.48
N ALA A 296 18.17 -9.80 3.23
CA ALA A 296 17.51 -10.97 2.61
C ALA A 296 18.10 -11.31 1.23
N ALA A 297 18.38 -10.29 0.41
CA ALA A 297 18.97 -10.48 -0.90
C ALA A 297 20.42 -10.99 -0.83
N ALA A 298 21.21 -10.52 0.16
CA ALA A 298 22.56 -11.02 0.42
C ALA A 298 22.55 -12.47 0.93
N GLU A 299 21.56 -12.82 1.76
CA GLU A 299 21.39 -14.15 2.35
C GLU A 299 20.56 -15.11 1.47
N HIS A 300 20.33 -14.77 0.20
CA HIS A 300 19.44 -15.52 -0.69
C HIS A 300 19.80 -17.00 -0.87
N GLN A 301 21.09 -17.34 -0.78
CA GLN A 301 21.56 -18.73 -0.87
C GLN A 301 21.66 -19.43 0.49
N VAL A 302 21.55 -18.68 1.60
CA VAL A 302 21.69 -19.21 2.96
C VAL A 302 20.41 -19.96 3.37
N PRO A 303 20.47 -21.14 4.00
CA PRO A 303 19.28 -21.81 4.51
C PRO A 303 18.50 -20.97 5.53
N VAL A 304 17.17 -21.09 5.57
CA VAL A 304 16.30 -20.25 6.43
C VAL A 304 16.72 -20.26 7.90
N PHE A 305 17.11 -21.42 8.44
CA PHE A 305 17.52 -21.56 9.85
C PHE A 305 18.85 -20.87 10.20
N MET A 306 19.61 -20.42 9.19
CA MET A 306 20.89 -19.70 9.37
C MET A 306 20.76 -18.20 9.02
N SER A 307 19.58 -17.74 8.60
CA SER A 307 19.37 -16.34 8.23
C SER A 307 19.37 -15.44 9.46
N SER A 308 19.81 -14.20 9.30
CA SER A 308 19.68 -13.17 10.32
C SER A 308 18.23 -12.69 10.49
N LEU A 309 17.37 -12.99 9.52
CA LEU A 309 15.98 -12.56 9.49
C LEU A 309 15.04 -13.56 10.18
N PRO A 310 13.92 -13.07 10.76
CA PRO A 310 12.93 -13.93 11.38
C PRO A 310 12.33 -14.92 10.37
N VAL A 311 12.04 -16.15 10.82
CA VAL A 311 11.46 -17.21 9.96
C VAL A 311 10.15 -16.76 9.30
N GLN A 312 9.36 -15.93 10.00
CA GLN A 312 8.12 -15.34 9.52
C GLN A 312 8.33 -14.50 8.25
N PHE A 313 9.51 -13.89 8.08
CA PHE A 313 9.84 -13.18 6.83
C PHE A 313 9.79 -14.12 5.63
N PHE A 314 10.23 -15.37 5.78
CA PHE A 314 10.27 -16.33 4.69
C PHE A 314 8.96 -17.11 4.50
N ASP A 315 8.04 -17.07 5.45
CA ASP A 315 6.79 -17.82 5.39
C ASP A 315 5.68 -17.01 4.68
N PRO A 316 5.26 -17.41 3.46
CA PRO A 316 4.28 -16.66 2.68
C PRO A 316 2.87 -16.67 3.31
N GLN A 317 2.64 -17.43 4.39
CA GLN A 317 1.40 -17.38 5.16
C GLN A 317 1.20 -16.06 5.89
N PHE A 318 2.29 -15.43 6.33
CA PHE A 318 2.24 -14.14 7.02
C PHE A 318 2.18 -13.00 6.02
N SER A 319 1.30 -12.04 6.28
CA SER A 319 1.26 -10.79 5.50
C SER A 319 2.44 -9.88 5.86
N SER A 320 2.74 -8.94 4.98
CA SER A 320 3.79 -7.93 5.23
C SER A 320 3.54 -7.11 6.50
N LEU A 321 2.28 -6.96 6.91
CA LEU A 321 1.90 -6.28 8.15
C LEU A 321 2.22 -7.13 9.38
N GLU A 322 1.93 -8.43 9.34
CA GLU A 322 2.16 -9.35 10.46
C GLU A 322 3.64 -9.58 10.75
N VAL A 323 4.50 -9.49 9.72
CA VAL A 323 5.96 -9.56 9.91
C VAL A 323 6.56 -8.18 10.23
N GLY A 324 5.76 -7.10 10.23
CA GLY A 324 6.24 -5.73 10.33
C GLY A 324 7.12 -5.45 11.55
N ASP A 325 6.65 -5.81 12.75
CA ASP A 325 7.39 -5.57 14.00
C ASP A 325 8.69 -6.36 14.04
N ALA A 326 8.65 -7.65 13.70
CA ALA A 326 9.84 -8.51 13.67
C ALA A 326 10.88 -8.05 12.63
N VAL A 327 10.41 -7.51 11.50
CA VAL A 327 11.26 -6.93 10.44
C VAL A 327 11.89 -5.62 10.91
N VAL A 328 11.13 -4.78 11.62
CA VAL A 328 11.62 -3.51 12.16
C VAL A 328 12.67 -3.75 13.24
N ASP A 329 12.44 -4.73 14.13
CA ASP A 329 13.40 -5.11 15.16
C ASP A 329 14.68 -5.70 14.54
N ALA A 330 14.55 -6.55 13.52
CA ALA A 330 15.69 -7.08 12.78
C ALA A 330 16.49 -5.96 12.07
N ALA A 331 15.81 -4.96 11.50
CA ALA A 331 16.48 -3.80 10.91
C ALA A 331 17.32 -3.03 11.95
N GLY A 332 16.77 -2.82 13.15
CA GLY A 332 17.51 -2.17 14.24
C GLY A 332 18.77 -2.92 14.64
N ALA A 333 18.68 -4.25 14.77
CA ALA A 333 19.84 -5.09 15.06
C ALA A 333 20.90 -5.04 13.95
N LEU A 334 20.49 -5.01 12.68
CA LEU A 334 21.40 -4.86 11.54
C LEU A 334 22.12 -3.51 11.55
N GLU A 335 21.42 -2.43 11.89
CA GLU A 335 22.00 -1.09 12.02
C GLU A 335 23.03 -1.01 13.16
N GLU A 336 22.77 -1.65 14.30
CA GLU A 336 23.72 -1.73 15.41
C GLU A 336 25.00 -2.49 15.01
N VAL A 337 24.87 -3.62 14.30
CA VAL A 337 26.01 -4.40 13.81
C VAL A 337 26.85 -3.59 12.81
N MET A 338 26.20 -2.85 11.90
CA MET A 338 26.89 -1.97 10.96
C MET A 338 27.54 -0.77 11.68
N GLY A 339 26.90 -0.19 12.69
CA GLY A 339 27.43 0.91 13.50
C GLY A 339 28.63 0.52 14.37
N LEU A 340 28.62 -0.70 14.92
CA LEU A 340 29.75 -1.28 15.65
C LEU A 340 30.97 -1.54 14.73
N GLY A 341 30.73 -1.89 13.46
CA GLY A 341 31.79 -2.02 12.45
C GLY A 341 32.51 -0.70 12.12
N VAL A 342 31.84 0.45 12.28
CA VAL A 342 32.43 1.78 12.06
C VAL A 342 33.28 2.23 13.26
N LEU A 343 32.94 1.79 14.48
CA LEU A 343 33.70 2.13 15.71
C LEU A 343 34.88 1.18 15.98
N GLY A 344 34.94 0.01 15.32
CA GLY A 344 36.03 -0.97 15.47
C GLY A 344 37.28 -0.73 14.61
N GLY A 345 37.29 0.31 13.77
CA GLY A 345 38.36 0.59 12.80
C GLY A 345 39.46 1.56 13.24
N ALA A 346 39.37 2.15 14.44
CA ALA A 346 40.41 3.05 14.95
C ALA A 346 41.49 2.25 15.70
N GLY A 347 42.48 1.74 14.95
CA GLY A 347 43.75 1.28 15.53
C GLY A 347 44.51 2.43 16.19
N PRO A 348 45.35 2.15 17.21
CA PRO A 348 45.97 3.19 18.02
C PRO A 348 47.21 3.73 17.29
N GLU A 349 47.08 4.86 16.60
CA GLU A 349 48.25 5.63 16.16
C GLU A 349 48.41 6.90 16.99
N GLY A 350 49.57 6.98 17.66
CA GLY A 350 50.33 8.23 17.72
C GLY A 350 49.97 9.20 18.83
N ALA A 351 50.50 8.94 20.02
CA ALA A 351 50.85 10.01 20.94
C ALA A 351 51.83 10.99 20.24
N VAL A 352 51.42 12.24 20.06
CA VAL A 352 52.34 13.35 19.84
C VAL A 352 51.99 14.44 20.85
N GLY A 353 52.88 14.61 21.82
CA GLY A 353 52.79 15.63 22.86
C GLY A 353 52.98 17.02 22.28
N CYS A 354 52.13 17.94 22.72
CA CYS A 354 52.38 19.38 22.62
C CYS A 354 53.30 19.78 23.77
N GLU A 355 54.60 19.90 23.52
CA GLU A 355 55.46 20.78 24.31
C GLU A 355 55.42 22.17 23.69
N ALA A 356 54.72 23.08 24.37
CA ALA A 356 54.76 24.50 24.11
C ALA A 356 56.00 25.08 24.80
N HIS A 357 56.96 25.56 24.00
CA HIS A 357 58.00 26.45 24.48
C HIS A 357 57.38 27.83 24.75
N VAL A 358 57.56 28.28 25.99
CA VAL A 358 57.28 29.62 26.50
C VAL A 358 58.42 30.56 26.08
N ASP A 359 58.05 31.74 25.60
CA ASP A 359 58.73 32.99 25.94
C ASP A 359 57.93 33.69 27.06
#